data_AF-A0A0P1B179-F1
#
_entry.id   AF-A0A0P1B179-F1
#
_cell.length_a   1.000
_cell.length_b   1.000
_cell.length_c   1.000
_cell.angle_alpha   90.00
_cell.angle_beta   90.00
_cell.angle_gamma   90.00
#
_symmetry.space_group_name_H-M   'P 1'
#
loop_
_entity.id
_entity.type
_entity.pdbx_description
1 polymer ?
#
loop_
_entity_poly.entity_id
_entity_poly.type
_entity_poly.pdbx_seq_one_letter_code
_entity_poly.pdbx_strand_id
1 'polypeptide(L)'
;MLRLTNTDVTWGVQSLNFDLVKTGSLNWRIYTATTSNLTISACNTDSGTASGSLYFDKTNPYIGIGTFSPSKTLHVNGTILGTAGTFGSNASTRDSQLNVLDGTSGTTQVSMRFGNALPVNNCMTMTWNPTGAGSANNYVTFNPYDISNTLTIGCDGRVAVGSLQLLQDSTVPLQYLTLLMREDLE
;
A
#
# COMPACT_ATOMS: atom_id res chain seq x y z
N MET A 1 -45.10 13.11 -5.29
CA MET A 1 -43.82 12.83 -4.61
C MET A 1 -44.14 12.02 -3.38
N LEU A 2 -43.78 10.75 -3.34
CA LEU A 2 -43.93 9.95 -2.13
C LEU A 2 -42.83 10.39 -1.16
N ARG A 3 -43.20 11.02 -0.05
CA ARG A 3 -42.29 11.36 1.05
C ARG A 3 -42.63 10.48 2.22
N LEU A 4 -41.86 9.41 2.42
CA LEU A 4 -41.95 8.59 3.61
C LEU A 4 -41.31 9.39 4.75
N THR A 5 -42.10 9.72 5.77
CA THR A 5 -41.61 10.37 6.99
C THR A 5 -41.91 9.46 8.16
N ASN A 6 -40.92 8.69 8.59
CA ASN A 6 -40.90 8.12 9.93
C ASN A 6 -39.45 7.85 10.35
N THR A 7 -39.20 8.00 11.66
CA THR A 7 -37.86 7.95 12.27
C THR A 7 -37.19 6.59 12.16
N ASP A 8 -37.94 5.51 11.98
CA ASP A 8 -37.40 4.24 11.49
C ASP A 8 -38.48 3.56 10.65
N VAL A 9 -38.25 3.51 9.36
CA VAL A 9 -38.93 2.57 8.50
C VAL A 9 -38.26 1.20 8.77
N THR A 10 -38.60 0.57 9.90
CA THR A 10 -38.14 -0.77 10.29
C THR A 10 -39.04 -1.80 9.62
N TRP A 11 -38.62 -2.31 8.46
CA TRP A 11 -39.26 -3.48 7.87
C TRP A 11 -38.59 -4.72 8.45
N GLY A 12 -39.38 -5.71 8.89
CA GLY A 12 -38.88 -6.96 9.47
C GLY A 12 -37.99 -7.78 8.53
N VAL A 13 -37.70 -9.02 8.94
CA VAL A 13 -36.67 -9.97 8.45
C VAL A 13 -36.72 -10.39 6.94
N GLN A 14 -37.24 -9.56 6.03
CA GLN A 14 -37.30 -9.84 4.60
C GLN A 14 -36.74 -8.69 3.77
N SER A 15 -36.12 -9.05 2.64
CA SER A 15 -35.48 -8.14 1.70
C SER A 15 -36.42 -7.03 1.22
N LEU A 16 -35.97 -5.78 1.34
CA LEU A 16 -36.67 -4.61 0.82
C LEU A 16 -36.11 -4.27 -0.57
N ASN A 17 -36.87 -4.58 -1.61
CA ASN A 17 -36.52 -4.24 -2.98
C ASN A 17 -37.07 -2.86 -3.33
N PHE A 18 -36.22 -1.83 -3.31
CA PHE A 18 -36.54 -0.53 -3.89
C PHE A 18 -36.19 -0.52 -5.38
N ASP A 19 -37.15 -0.86 -6.23
CA ASP A 19 -37.02 -0.69 -7.67
C ASP A 19 -37.59 0.68 -8.08
N LEU A 20 -36.72 1.61 -8.46
CA LEU A 20 -37.10 2.94 -8.94
C LEU A 20 -36.83 3.00 -10.45
N VAL A 21 -37.77 2.47 -11.23
CA VAL A 21 -37.71 2.47 -12.70
C VAL A 21 -38.17 3.84 -13.23
N LYS A 22 -37.32 4.53 -14.01
CA LYS A 22 -37.75 5.69 -14.83
C LYS A 22 -36.98 5.74 -16.15
N THR A 23 -37.66 6.16 -17.21
CA THR A 23 -37.09 6.47 -18.53
C THR A 23 -36.44 7.87 -18.51
N GLY A 24 -35.10 7.96 -18.44
CA GLY A 24 -34.33 9.22 -18.53
C GLY A 24 -33.09 9.28 -17.61
N SER A 25 -32.33 10.38 -17.65
CA SER A 25 -31.16 10.59 -16.76
C SER A 25 -31.59 10.87 -15.32
N LEU A 26 -31.22 9.99 -14.38
CA LEU A 26 -31.49 10.16 -12.95
C LEU A 26 -30.20 10.53 -12.20
N ASN A 27 -30.29 11.49 -11.28
CA ASN A 27 -29.32 11.67 -10.20
C ASN A 27 -29.88 11.01 -8.94
N TRP A 28 -29.39 9.83 -8.61
CA TRP A 28 -29.71 9.16 -7.34
C TRP A 28 -28.81 9.71 -6.25
N ARG A 29 -29.41 10.13 -5.13
CA ARG A 29 -28.69 10.65 -3.96
C ARG A 29 -29.25 9.99 -2.70
N ILE A 30 -28.35 9.44 -1.88
CA ILE A 30 -28.65 8.97 -0.53
C ILE A 30 -28.14 10.06 0.41
N TYR A 31 -29.05 10.62 1.20
CA TYR A 31 -28.72 11.60 2.22
C TYR A 31 -28.70 10.90 3.58
N THR A 32 -27.61 11.07 4.33
CA THR A 32 -27.60 10.75 5.74
C THR A 32 -27.97 11.99 6.55
N ALA A 33 -28.42 11.79 7.79
CA ALA A 33 -28.53 12.90 8.72
C ALA A 33 -27.15 13.55 8.92
N THR A 34 -27.12 14.82 9.31
CA THR A 34 -25.88 15.59 9.49
C THR A 34 -24.91 14.95 10.49
N THR A 35 -25.44 14.10 11.39
CA THR A 35 -24.71 13.40 12.45
C THR A 35 -24.47 11.92 12.15
N SER A 36 -24.92 11.40 11.01
CA SER A 36 -24.89 9.96 10.72
C SER A 36 -23.99 9.62 9.53
N ASN A 37 -23.25 8.52 9.69
CA ASN A 37 -22.44 7.92 8.63
C ASN A 37 -23.32 7.08 7.69
N LEU A 38 -22.83 6.83 6.47
CA LEU A 38 -23.43 5.83 5.59
C LEU A 38 -22.65 4.53 5.72
N THR A 39 -23.35 3.43 6.03
CA THR A 39 -22.76 2.09 6.04
C THR A 39 -23.47 1.23 5.00
N ILE A 40 -22.69 0.62 4.11
CA ILE A 40 -23.14 -0.43 3.21
C ILE A 40 -22.45 -1.71 3.68
N SER A 41 -23.24 -2.70 4.11
CA SER A 41 -22.71 -3.95 4.63
C SER A 41 -23.47 -5.15 4.09
N ALA A 42 -22.73 -6.19 3.74
CA ALA A 42 -23.28 -7.53 3.54
C ALA A 42 -23.35 -8.23 4.91
N CYS A 43 -24.24 -7.77 5.79
CA CYS A 43 -24.50 -8.44 7.06
C CYS A 43 -25.85 -9.15 6.96
N ASN A 44 -25.87 -10.46 7.23
CA ASN A 44 -27.09 -11.28 7.21
C ASN A 44 -27.84 -11.27 8.56
N THR A 45 -27.44 -10.41 9.50
CA THR A 45 -28.05 -10.29 10.82
C THR A 45 -28.14 -8.83 11.24
N ASP A 46 -29.26 -8.43 11.84
CA ASP A 46 -29.50 -7.09 12.42
C ASP A 46 -28.59 -6.75 13.62
N SER A 47 -27.58 -7.58 13.90
CA SER A 47 -26.70 -7.52 15.07
C SER A 47 -25.68 -6.37 15.05
N GLY A 48 -25.85 -5.38 14.15
CA GLY A 48 -25.13 -4.11 14.17
C GLY A 48 -23.61 -4.19 13.97
N THR A 49 -23.03 -5.39 13.92
CA THR A 49 -21.60 -5.60 13.74
C THR A 49 -21.37 -5.92 12.27
N ALA A 50 -21.69 -4.94 11.42
CA ALA A 50 -21.24 -4.96 10.05
C ALA A 50 -19.71 -5.16 10.09
N SER A 51 -19.19 -6.25 9.53
CA SER A 51 -17.75 -6.27 9.22
C SER A 51 -17.58 -5.27 8.09
N GLY A 52 -17.09 -4.06 8.44
CA GLY A 52 -17.24 -2.84 7.64
C GLY A 52 -17.00 -3.09 6.16
N SER A 53 -18.05 -3.24 5.35
CA SER A 53 -17.86 -3.63 3.94
C SER A 53 -17.52 -2.39 3.12
N LEU A 54 -18.31 -1.32 3.25
CA LEU A 54 -18.00 0.02 2.78
C LEU A 54 -18.61 1.06 3.73
N TYR A 55 -17.78 1.96 4.24
CA TYR A 55 -18.12 2.96 5.25
C TYR A 55 -17.75 4.36 4.77
N PHE A 56 -18.68 5.30 4.87
CA PHE A 56 -18.44 6.71 4.58
C PHE A 56 -18.49 7.49 5.89
N ASP A 57 -17.35 8.02 6.30
CA ASP A 57 -17.26 8.93 7.45
C ASP A 57 -17.92 10.27 7.06
N LYS A 58 -18.86 10.74 7.88
CA LYS A 58 -19.52 12.03 7.68
C LYS A 58 -18.71 13.19 8.23
N THR A 59 -17.90 12.92 9.26
CA THR A 59 -17.08 13.91 9.97
C THR A 59 -15.86 14.27 9.14
N ASN A 60 -15.20 13.26 8.59
CA ASN A 60 -14.07 13.42 7.69
C ASN A 60 -14.45 12.91 6.29
N PRO A 61 -13.94 13.48 5.18
CA PRO A 61 -14.24 13.00 3.83
C PRO A 61 -13.51 11.69 3.51
N TYR A 62 -13.70 10.66 4.35
CA TYR A 62 -12.96 9.40 4.33
C TYR A 62 -13.88 8.23 4.00
N ILE A 63 -13.33 7.29 3.24
CA ILE A 63 -13.97 6.04 2.86
C ILE A 63 -13.20 4.89 3.50
N GLY A 64 -13.87 4.07 4.29
CA GLY A 64 -13.36 2.84 4.89
C GLY A 64 -13.87 1.60 4.16
N ILE A 65 -12.99 0.65 3.84
CA ILE A 65 -13.33 -0.71 3.42
C ILE A 65 -12.66 -1.63 4.43
N GLY A 66 -13.41 -2.55 5.04
CA GLY A 66 -12.94 -3.38 6.16
C GLY A 66 -12.82 -2.66 7.51
N THR A 67 -13.21 -1.39 7.63
CA THR A 67 -13.01 -0.57 8.84
C THR A 67 -14.03 0.55 9.00
N PHE A 68 -14.37 0.88 10.26
CA PHE A 68 -15.20 2.04 10.65
C PHE A 68 -14.38 3.25 11.12
N SER A 69 -13.06 3.10 11.20
CA SER A 69 -12.15 4.16 11.65
C SER A 69 -11.11 4.45 10.55
N PRO A 70 -11.54 4.97 9.39
CA PRO A 70 -10.61 5.35 8.34
C PRO A 70 -9.70 6.51 8.82
N SER A 71 -8.40 6.44 8.51
CA SER A 71 -7.42 7.46 8.92
C SER A 71 -6.88 8.28 7.75
N LYS A 72 -7.39 8.00 6.54
CA LYS A 72 -7.02 8.59 5.25
C LYS A 72 -8.27 8.61 4.35
N THR A 73 -8.23 9.41 3.28
CA THR A 73 -9.34 9.56 2.32
C THR A 73 -9.89 8.23 1.82
N LEU A 74 -9.02 7.25 1.57
CA LEU A 74 -9.40 5.85 1.37
C LEU A 74 -8.56 4.99 2.31
N HIS A 75 -9.20 4.21 3.18
CA HIS A 75 -8.56 3.25 4.07
C HIS A 75 -9.17 1.88 3.82
N VAL A 76 -8.37 0.96 3.27
CA VAL A 76 -8.74 -0.45 3.13
C VAL A 76 -8.02 -1.25 4.21
N ASN A 77 -8.77 -1.76 5.18
CA ASN A 77 -8.30 -2.75 6.14
C ASN A 77 -8.44 -4.14 5.51
N GLY A 78 -7.49 -4.49 4.64
CA GLY A 78 -7.50 -5.71 3.85
C GLY A 78 -6.65 -5.59 2.59
N THR A 79 -6.82 -6.52 1.66
CA THR A 79 -6.09 -6.55 0.39
C THR A 79 -6.89 -5.88 -0.73
N ILE A 80 -6.20 -5.12 -1.59
CA ILE A 80 -6.76 -4.58 -2.83
C ILE A 80 -6.28 -5.46 -3.99
N LEU A 81 -7.23 -6.06 -4.74
CA LEU A 81 -6.95 -6.74 -6.00
C LEU A 81 -7.33 -5.83 -7.16
N GLY A 82 -6.38 -5.48 -8.02
CA GLY A 82 -6.61 -4.69 -9.23
C GLY A 82 -5.96 -5.35 -10.45
N THR A 83 -6.60 -5.24 -11.62
CA THR A 83 -6.07 -5.78 -12.88
C THR A 83 -4.86 -4.99 -13.39
N ALA A 84 -4.83 -3.69 -13.13
CA ALA A 84 -3.69 -2.80 -13.35
C ALA A 84 -3.74 -1.68 -12.30
N GLY A 85 -2.62 -1.41 -11.63
CA GLY A 85 -2.52 -0.38 -10.60
C GLY A 85 -1.44 0.64 -10.96
N THR A 86 -1.84 1.90 -11.10
CA THR A 86 -0.90 3.03 -11.15
C THR A 86 -0.94 3.73 -9.81
N PHE A 87 0.16 3.69 -9.07
CA PHE A 87 0.32 4.44 -7.82
C PHE A 87 1.17 5.67 -8.11
N GLY A 88 0.57 6.85 -8.02
CA GLY A 88 1.24 8.12 -8.28
C GLY A 88 0.70 9.21 -7.37
N SER A 89 1.51 10.24 -7.14
CA SER A 89 1.14 11.43 -6.38
C SER A 89 0.86 12.59 -7.32
N ASN A 90 -0.21 13.33 -7.06
CA ASN A 90 -0.49 14.62 -7.69
C ASN A 90 0.14 15.80 -6.89
N ALA A 91 1.21 15.53 -6.15
CA ALA A 91 1.86 16.52 -5.31
C ALA A 91 2.66 17.49 -6.20
N SER A 92 2.37 18.79 -6.09
CA SER A 92 3.10 19.90 -6.74
C SER A 92 4.52 20.11 -6.16
N THR A 93 4.84 19.42 -5.06
CA THR A 93 6.19 19.39 -4.47
C THR A 93 6.97 18.19 -4.97
N ARG A 94 8.32 18.30 -5.00
CA ARG A 94 9.27 17.41 -5.69
C ARG A 94 9.33 15.95 -5.21
N ASP A 95 8.39 15.51 -4.39
CA ASP A 95 8.45 14.26 -3.64
C ASP A 95 7.38 13.26 -4.07
N SER A 96 7.29 13.04 -5.38
CA SER A 96 6.42 12.03 -5.94
C SER A 96 7.00 10.64 -5.71
N GLN A 97 6.85 10.14 -4.49
CA GLN A 97 7.40 8.86 -4.04
C GLN A 97 6.32 7.78 -3.95
N LEU A 98 6.67 6.55 -4.33
CA LEU A 98 5.96 5.36 -3.90
C LEU A 98 6.44 5.00 -2.49
N ASN A 99 5.66 5.36 -1.49
CA ASN A 99 5.96 5.05 -0.10
C ASN A 99 5.44 3.67 0.26
N VAL A 100 6.31 2.81 0.80
CA VAL A 100 5.93 1.55 1.44
C VAL A 100 6.30 1.68 2.91
N LEU A 101 5.27 1.83 3.76
CA LEU A 101 5.38 2.14 5.20
C LEU A 101 4.41 1.25 5.96
N ASP A 102 4.80 0.72 7.13
CA ASP A 102 3.94 -0.13 7.98
C ASP A 102 3.14 0.65 9.05
N GLY A 103 3.33 1.97 9.12
CA GLY A 103 2.61 2.84 10.05
C GLY A 103 2.96 2.65 11.53
N THR A 104 3.98 1.84 11.87
CA THR A 104 4.38 1.59 13.26
C THR A 104 5.65 2.37 13.58
N SER A 105 5.67 3.11 14.70
CA SER A 105 6.90 3.71 15.20
C SER A 105 7.81 2.61 15.76
N GLY A 106 8.90 2.25 15.08
CA GLY A 106 9.79 1.19 15.58
C GLY A 106 10.69 0.54 14.54
N THR A 107 11.11 -0.70 14.83
CA THR A 107 12.10 -1.51 14.10
C THR A 107 11.46 -2.48 13.11
N THR A 108 10.33 -2.13 12.52
CA THR A 108 9.60 -3.03 11.61
C THR A 108 10.17 -2.93 10.20
N GLN A 109 10.46 -4.09 9.62
CA GLN A 109 10.98 -4.19 8.26
C GLN A 109 9.87 -3.92 7.26
N VAL A 110 10.18 -3.17 6.22
CA VAL A 110 9.26 -2.95 5.11
C VAL A 110 9.94 -3.38 3.81
N SER A 111 9.22 -4.14 3.00
CA SER A 111 9.74 -4.73 1.77
C SER A 111 8.95 -4.30 0.54
N MET A 112 9.66 -4.10 -0.56
CA MET A 112 9.10 -4.02 -1.90
C MET A 112 9.46 -5.32 -2.63
N ARG A 113 8.47 -6.02 -3.17
CA ARG A 113 8.69 -7.24 -3.96
C ARG A 113 8.30 -6.99 -5.42
N PHE A 114 9.20 -7.36 -6.33
CA PHE A 114 9.00 -7.28 -7.76
C PHE A 114 9.05 -8.68 -8.35
N GLY A 115 8.07 -9.07 -9.17
CA GLY A 115 8.03 -10.38 -9.84
C GLY A 115 6.85 -11.26 -9.45
N ASN A 116 6.91 -12.55 -9.80
CA ASN A 116 5.78 -13.47 -9.66
C ASN A 116 5.62 -13.98 -8.21
N ALA A 117 4.37 -14.16 -7.78
CA ALA A 117 4.04 -14.85 -6.55
C ALA A 117 4.29 -16.36 -6.68
N LEU A 118 4.42 -17.04 -5.54
CA LEU A 118 4.66 -18.48 -5.40
C LEU A 118 3.80 -19.34 -6.35
N PRO A 119 4.29 -20.51 -6.82
CA PRO A 119 5.44 -21.29 -6.29
C PRO A 119 6.78 -21.11 -7.01
N VAL A 120 6.84 -20.40 -8.14
CA VAL A 120 8.07 -20.32 -8.96
C VAL A 120 9.07 -19.27 -8.47
N ASN A 121 8.64 -18.35 -7.59
CA ASN A 121 9.49 -17.31 -6.97
C ASN A 121 10.44 -16.58 -7.95
N ASN A 122 9.97 -16.29 -9.16
CA ASN A 122 10.65 -15.36 -10.08
C ASN A 122 10.48 -13.93 -9.58
N CYS A 123 11.12 -13.60 -8.47
CA CYS A 123 10.96 -12.33 -7.80
C CYS A 123 12.25 -11.84 -7.16
N MET A 124 12.27 -10.54 -6.89
CA MET A 124 13.30 -9.88 -6.12
C MET A 124 12.62 -9.12 -4.98
N THR A 125 13.18 -9.25 -3.77
CA THR A 125 12.71 -8.49 -2.60
C THR A 125 13.77 -7.47 -2.21
N MET A 126 13.37 -6.20 -2.16
CA MET A 126 14.12 -5.13 -1.53
C MET A 126 13.55 -4.92 -0.13
N THR A 127 14.37 -5.01 0.90
CA THR A 127 13.92 -4.88 2.30
C THR A 127 14.70 -3.78 2.99
N TRP A 128 13.98 -2.87 3.65
CA TRP A 128 14.54 -1.99 4.65
C TRP A 128 14.69 -2.73 5.97
N ASN A 129 15.91 -2.77 6.51
CA ASN A 129 16.26 -3.47 7.74
C ASN A 129 16.67 -2.44 8.82
N PRO A 130 15.72 -1.96 9.64
CA PRO A 130 16.04 -1.03 10.70
C PRO A 130 16.67 -1.77 11.90
N THR A 131 17.75 -1.21 12.43
CA THR A 131 18.35 -1.60 13.72
C THR A 131 17.89 -0.68 14.85
N GLY A 132 17.27 0.45 14.53
CA GLY A 132 16.69 1.41 15.47
C GLY A 132 16.18 2.68 14.77
N ALA A 133 15.27 3.40 15.40
CA ALA A 133 14.75 4.66 14.88
C ALA A 133 15.91 5.68 14.71
N GLY A 134 16.12 6.18 13.48
CA GLY A 134 17.21 7.11 13.18
C GLY A 134 18.63 6.53 13.26
N SER A 135 18.78 5.21 13.39
CA SER A 135 20.10 4.55 13.47
C SER A 135 20.89 4.66 12.17
N ALA A 136 22.19 4.96 12.28
CA ALA A 136 23.13 4.92 11.15
C ALA A 136 23.40 3.49 10.65
N ASN A 137 23.06 2.48 11.44
CA ASN A 137 23.25 1.06 11.10
C ASN A 137 22.03 0.47 10.36
N ASN A 138 21.06 1.29 9.94
CA ASN A 138 19.96 0.83 9.11
C ASN A 138 20.47 0.55 7.68
N TYR A 139 19.95 -0.48 7.04
CA TYR A 139 20.44 -0.90 5.71
C TYR A 139 19.33 -1.45 4.82
N VAL A 140 19.62 -1.52 3.51
CA VAL A 140 18.74 -2.14 2.50
C VAL A 140 19.38 -3.44 2.02
N THR A 141 18.59 -4.50 1.96
CA THR A 141 19.00 -5.76 1.31
C THR A 141 18.28 -5.92 -0.01
N PHE A 142 19.01 -6.40 -1.01
CA PHE A 142 18.50 -6.82 -2.31
C PHE A 142 18.62 -8.34 -2.40
N ASN A 143 17.47 -9.04 -2.37
CA ASN A 143 17.44 -10.51 -2.39
C ASN A 143 16.67 -11.00 -3.62
N PRO A 144 17.32 -11.12 -4.79
CA PRO A 144 16.79 -11.90 -5.90
C PRO A 144 16.65 -13.36 -5.45
N TYR A 145 15.59 -14.03 -5.90
CA TYR A 145 15.37 -15.44 -5.63
C TYR A 145 15.90 -16.30 -6.78
N ASP A 146 16.35 -17.53 -6.47
CA ASP A 146 16.88 -18.58 -7.36
C ASP A 146 18.44 -18.67 -7.40
N ILE A 147 18.98 -19.71 -8.04
CA ILE A 147 20.40 -20.11 -8.00
C ILE A 147 21.36 -19.26 -8.86
N SER A 148 20.88 -18.17 -9.46
CA SER A 148 21.69 -17.27 -10.32
C SER A 148 21.41 -15.79 -10.04
N ASN A 149 21.54 -15.44 -8.77
CA ASN A 149 21.31 -14.10 -8.23
C ASN A 149 22.42 -13.11 -8.60
N THR A 150 22.26 -12.39 -9.71
CA THR A 150 23.15 -11.27 -10.05
C THR A 150 22.45 -9.94 -9.78
N LEU A 151 22.99 -9.13 -8.86
CA LEU A 151 22.60 -7.72 -8.71
C LEU A 151 23.51 -6.85 -9.59
N THR A 152 22.98 -6.37 -10.72
CA THR A 152 23.71 -5.45 -11.60
C THR A 152 23.42 -4.02 -11.21
N ILE A 153 24.44 -3.27 -10.77
CA ILE A 153 24.34 -1.83 -10.53
C ILE A 153 24.98 -1.11 -11.72
N GLY A 154 24.15 -0.62 -12.65
CA GLY A 154 24.61 0.24 -13.73
C GLY A 154 24.84 1.65 -13.20
N CYS A 155 26.09 2.12 -13.22
CA CYS A 155 26.43 3.50 -12.85
C CYS A 155 27.29 4.15 -13.93
N ASP A 156 27.01 5.42 -14.25
CA ASP A 156 27.89 6.30 -15.02
C ASP A 156 28.74 7.12 -14.02
N GLY A 157 29.52 6.41 -13.20
CA GLY A 157 30.18 7.00 -12.02
C GLY A 157 30.79 5.96 -11.07
N ARG A 158 30.73 6.23 -9.77
CA ARG A 158 31.36 5.40 -8.73
C ARG A 158 30.32 4.57 -7.96
N VAL A 159 30.60 3.29 -7.75
CA VAL A 159 29.93 2.43 -6.75
C VAL A 159 30.89 2.22 -5.59
N ALA A 160 30.46 2.55 -4.37
CA ALA A 160 31.26 2.40 -3.16
C ALA A 160 30.73 1.26 -2.28
N VAL A 161 31.63 0.45 -1.73
CA VAL A 161 31.32 -0.61 -0.75
C VAL A 161 32.18 -0.36 0.50
N GLY A 162 31.55 -0.05 1.64
CA GLY A 162 32.18 0.08 2.96
C GLY A 162 33.21 1.21 3.14
N SER A 163 32.77 2.46 3.38
CA SER A 163 33.58 3.69 3.65
C SER A 163 35.01 3.47 4.21
N LEU A 164 36.09 4.17 3.79
CA LEU A 164 36.21 5.64 3.66
C LEU A 164 37.08 6.12 2.47
N GLN A 165 37.57 5.26 1.58
CA GLN A 165 38.28 5.67 0.35
C GLN A 165 37.92 4.75 -0.80
N LEU A 166 37.31 5.29 -1.85
CA LEU A 166 37.61 4.79 -3.19
C LEU A 166 38.89 5.51 -3.62
N LEU A 167 39.99 4.77 -3.75
CA LEU A 167 41.26 5.27 -4.26
C LEU A 167 41.01 6.16 -5.49
N GLN A 168 41.22 7.45 -5.34
CA GLN A 168 41.56 8.31 -6.46
C GLN A 168 43.07 8.48 -6.39
N ASP A 169 43.81 7.61 -7.08
CA ASP A 169 45.20 7.91 -7.39
C ASP A 169 45.22 8.88 -8.56
N SER A 170 45.53 10.14 -8.28
CA SER A 170 45.67 11.20 -9.29
C SER A 170 46.98 11.09 -10.08
N THR A 171 47.74 10.01 -9.95
CA THR A 171 49.09 9.85 -10.53
C THR A 171 49.37 8.49 -11.18
N VAL A 172 48.45 7.51 -11.19
CA VAL A 172 48.70 6.18 -11.79
C VAL A 172 47.72 5.88 -12.95
N PRO A 173 48.21 5.42 -14.14
CA PRO A 173 47.35 5.07 -15.26
C PRO A 173 46.45 3.85 -14.94
N LEU A 174 45.19 3.95 -15.35
CA LEU A 174 44.07 3.00 -15.20
C LEU A 174 44.47 1.53 -14.95
N GLN A 175 44.37 1.09 -13.70
CA GLN A 175 44.29 -0.33 -13.35
C GLN A 175 42.88 -0.64 -12.88
N TYR A 176 42.23 -1.57 -13.59
CA TYR A 176 40.88 -2.01 -13.33
C TYR A 176 40.76 -2.61 -11.92
N LEU A 177 39.90 -2.02 -11.09
CA LEU A 177 39.48 -2.61 -9.83
C LEU A 177 38.75 -3.93 -10.12
N THR A 178 39.44 -5.05 -9.93
CA THR A 178 38.84 -6.39 -10.04
C THR A 178 38.34 -6.82 -8.66
N LEU A 179 37.03 -6.76 -8.42
CA LEU A 179 36.44 -7.41 -7.24
C LEU A 179 36.32 -8.92 -7.53
N LEU A 180 37.19 -9.72 -6.93
CA LEU A 180 37.07 -11.18 -6.91
C LEU A 180 36.38 -11.58 -5.59
N MET A 181 35.08 -11.89 -5.62
CA MET A 181 34.45 -12.59 -4.49
C MET A 181 34.83 -14.07 -4.60
N ARG A 182 35.79 -14.52 -3.80
CA ARG A 182 36.17 -15.93 -3.70
C ARG A 182 35.46 -16.52 -2.49
N GLU A 183 34.64 -17.53 -2.71
CA GLU A 183 34.15 -18.40 -1.64
C GLU A 183 35.18 -19.53 -1.51
N ASP A 184 35.98 -19.50 -0.44
CA ASP A 184 36.80 -20.65 -0.09
C ASP A 184 35.85 -21.70 0.52
N LEU A 185 35.68 -22.80 -0.21
CA LEU A 185 35.01 -24.02 0.26
C LEU A 185 35.86 -24.65 1.38
N GLU A 186 35.28 -24.84 2.55
CA GLU A 186 35.63 -25.94 3.46
C GLU A 186 34.51 -26.97 3.50
#